data_AF-A0A5U9AHB4-F1
#
_entry.id   AF-A0A5U9AHB4-F1
#
_cell.length_a   1.000
_cell.length_b   1.000
_cell.length_c   1.000
_cell.angle_alpha   90.00
_cell.angle_beta   90.00
_cell.angle_gamma   90.00
#
_symmetry.space_group_name_H-M   'P 1'
#
loop_
_entity.id
_entity.type
_entity.pdbx_description
1 polymer ?
#
loop_
_entity_poly.entity_id
_entity_poly.type
_entity_poly.pdbx_seq_one_letter_code
_entity_poly.pdbx_strand_id
1 'polypeptide(L)'
;AGGINLYQYAPNPLSWLDPLGLKCGSLKNKDLGKNGVEIERLTTKKGTTKVDTLFNNMNDAKNWAANQLGLGKTRIYDSNGKWIGWQNKAGDSVYWGHGDWGQGVGKSTFPHLNVNINGEKGHLFLRDKIINRGQWDDFEKFFE
;
A
#
# COMPACT_ATOMS: atom_id res chain seq x y z
N ALA A 1 23.72 -33.77 8.43
CA ALA A 1 22.99 -32.94 7.45
C ALA A 1 21.76 -32.36 8.13
N GLY A 2 21.62 -31.04 8.15
CA GLY A 2 20.46 -30.34 8.73
C GLY A 2 20.62 -28.86 8.42
N GLY A 3 19.91 -28.39 7.39
CA GLY A 3 20.17 -27.13 6.70
C GLY A 3 20.08 -25.90 7.60
N ILE A 4 21.02 -24.99 7.39
CA ILE A 4 20.95 -23.60 7.86
C ILE A 4 19.73 -22.97 7.17
N ASN A 5 18.71 -22.67 7.96
CA ASN A 5 17.56 -21.91 7.48
C ASN A 5 18.03 -20.46 7.24
N LEU A 6 18.23 -20.08 5.98
CA LEU A 6 18.74 -18.76 5.58
C LEU A 6 17.71 -17.61 5.74
N TYR A 7 16.51 -17.88 6.25
CA TYR A 7 15.47 -16.86 6.46
C TYR A 7 15.44 -16.33 7.90
N GLN A 8 16.62 -16.04 8.46
CA GLN A 8 16.70 -15.20 9.66
C GLN A 8 16.53 -13.74 9.24
N TYR A 9 15.30 -13.24 9.24
CA TYR A 9 15.07 -11.80 9.20
C TYR A 9 15.56 -11.20 10.52
N ALA A 10 16.63 -10.42 10.44
CA ALA A 10 17.09 -9.59 11.54
C ALA A 10 15.93 -8.73 12.07
N PRO A 11 15.79 -8.55 13.39
CA PRO A 11 14.79 -7.64 13.93
C PRO A 11 15.04 -6.25 13.31
N ASN A 12 14.03 -5.74 12.61
CA ASN A 12 14.07 -4.44 11.94
C ASN A 12 14.66 -3.39 12.90
N PRO A 13 15.75 -2.70 12.52
CA PRO A 13 16.22 -1.57 13.30
C PRO A 13 15.08 -0.55 13.33
N LEU A 14 14.73 -0.09 14.53
CA LEU A 14 13.83 1.03 14.80
C LEU A 14 14.03 2.09 13.72
N SER A 15 13.09 2.13 12.76
CA SER A 15 13.22 3.00 11.60
C SER A 15 13.18 4.43 12.14
N TRP A 16 14.28 5.14 11.93
CA TRP A 16 14.42 6.55 12.25
C TRP A 16 13.22 7.29 11.64
N LEU A 17 12.28 7.72 12.47
CA LEU A 17 11.37 8.79 12.10
C LEU A 17 12.25 9.97 11.70
N ASP A 18 12.16 10.45 10.46
CA ASP A 18 12.77 11.72 10.05
C ASP A 18 12.22 12.84 10.95
N PRO A 19 12.99 13.35 11.93
CA PRO A 19 12.49 14.35 12.88
C PRO A 19 12.43 15.75 12.28
N LEU A 20 12.91 15.93 11.04
CA LEU A 20 13.17 17.25 10.45
C LEU A 20 12.21 17.61 9.32
N GLY A 21 11.28 16.72 8.93
CA GLY A 21 10.29 17.03 7.90
C GLY A 21 10.91 17.45 6.56
N LEU A 22 12.12 16.96 6.25
CA LEU A 22 12.89 17.35 5.06
C LEU A 22 12.36 16.68 3.77
N LYS A 23 11.06 16.36 3.71
CA LYS A 23 10.33 16.14 2.45
C LYS A 23 10.15 17.47 1.71
N CYS A 24 11.25 18.16 1.41
CA CYS A 24 11.27 19.28 0.47
C CYS A 24 11.16 18.71 -0.96
N GLY A 25 9.94 18.38 -1.36
CA GLY A 25 9.63 17.96 -2.72
C GLY A 25 8.18 17.50 -2.80
N SER A 26 7.35 18.24 -3.54
CA SER A 26 5.96 17.87 -3.76
C SER A 26 5.87 16.45 -4.30
N LEU A 27 5.15 15.57 -3.60
CA LEU A 27 4.89 14.19 -4.03
C LEU A 27 4.24 14.15 -5.43
N LYS A 28 3.67 15.27 -5.85
CA LYS A 28 2.99 15.45 -7.14
C LYS A 28 3.95 15.27 -8.31
N ASN A 29 5.14 15.83 -8.18
CA ASN A 29 6.15 15.87 -9.25
C ASN A 29 7.26 14.84 -9.05
N LYS A 30 7.21 14.07 -7.96
CA LYS A 30 8.20 13.02 -7.68
C LYS A 30 8.07 11.89 -8.69
N ASP A 31 9.20 11.42 -9.21
CA ASP A 31 9.23 10.12 -9.91
C ASP A 31 9.08 9.02 -8.86
N LEU A 32 7.96 8.29 -8.92
CA LEU A 32 7.64 7.22 -7.97
C LEU A 32 8.22 5.87 -8.42
N GLY A 33 8.70 5.76 -9.66
CA GLY A 33 9.06 4.48 -10.26
C GLY A 33 7.91 3.46 -10.28
N LYS A 34 8.23 2.21 -10.62
CA LYS A 34 7.25 1.10 -10.71
C LYS A 34 6.92 0.46 -9.35
N ASN A 35 7.77 0.67 -8.34
CA ASN A 35 7.62 0.07 -7.02
C ASN A 35 6.87 0.97 -6.03
N GLY A 36 6.51 2.19 -6.45
CA GLY A 36 5.90 3.19 -5.58
C GLY A 36 6.87 3.73 -4.54
N VAL A 37 6.37 4.67 -3.75
CA VAL A 37 7.10 5.32 -2.66
C VAL A 37 6.30 5.16 -1.39
N GLU A 38 6.91 4.57 -0.35
CA GLU A 38 6.33 4.55 1.00
C GLU A 38 6.21 6.00 1.50
N ILE A 39 4.99 6.40 1.86
CA ILE A 39 4.69 7.75 2.33
C ILE A 39 4.49 7.81 3.84
N GLU A 40 4.05 6.70 4.44
CA GLU A 40 3.80 6.57 5.88
C GLU A 40 4.00 5.10 6.33
N ARG A 41 4.58 4.92 7.52
CA ARG A 41 4.66 3.65 8.23
C ARG A 41 4.39 3.86 9.70
N LEU A 42 3.39 3.14 10.23
CA LEU A 42 2.92 3.29 11.59
C LEU A 42 2.70 1.93 12.24
N THR A 43 3.21 1.73 13.46
CA THR A 43 2.87 0.56 14.27
C THR A 43 1.75 0.94 15.23
N THR A 44 0.61 0.27 15.12
CA THR A 44 -0.53 0.49 16.03
C THR A 44 -0.18 0.01 17.45
N LYS A 45 -0.90 0.52 18.46
CA LYS A 45 -0.77 0.06 19.86
C LYS A 45 -0.96 -1.46 20.03
N LYS A 46 -1.64 -2.11 19.08
CA LYS A 46 -1.88 -3.58 19.06
C LYS A 46 -0.78 -4.35 18.32
N GLY A 47 0.32 -3.70 17.92
CA GLY A 47 1.44 -4.32 17.22
C GLY A 47 1.25 -4.52 15.71
N THR A 48 0.10 -4.14 15.13
CA THR A 48 -0.10 -4.21 13.67
C THR A 48 0.64 -3.06 12.99
N THR A 49 1.53 -3.39 12.05
CA THR A 49 2.18 -2.42 11.18
C THR A 49 1.23 -2.00 10.06
N LYS A 50 1.13 -0.69 9.84
CA LYS A 50 0.45 -0.08 8.71
C LYS A 50 1.46 0.59 7.79
N VAL A 51 1.39 0.29 6.50
CA VAL A 51 2.28 0.85 5.48
C VAL A 51 1.43 1.42 4.35
N ASP A 52 1.67 2.67 4.02
CA ASP A 52 0.99 3.37 2.95
C ASP A 52 1.99 3.74 1.87
N THR A 53 1.67 3.35 0.63
CA THR A 53 2.58 3.49 -0.52
C THR A 53 1.85 4.22 -1.64
N LEU A 54 2.49 5.25 -2.21
CA LEU A 54 1.98 5.99 -3.35
C LEU A 54 2.53 5.42 -4.66
N PHE A 55 1.64 5.10 -5.59
CA PHE A 55 1.97 4.66 -6.95
C PHE A 55 1.50 5.69 -7.98
N ASN A 56 2.13 5.68 -9.15
CA ASN A 56 1.72 6.54 -10.26
C ASN A 56 0.28 6.22 -10.70
N ASN A 57 -0.07 4.93 -10.76
CA ASN A 57 -1.35 4.47 -11.28
C ASN A 57 -1.72 3.07 -10.77
N MET A 58 -2.96 2.66 -11.10
CA MET A 58 -3.53 1.35 -10.74
C MET A 58 -2.70 0.17 -11.26
N ASN A 59 -2.10 0.27 -12.45
CA ASN A 59 -1.34 -0.84 -13.03
C ASN A 59 -0.03 -1.06 -12.28
N ASP A 60 0.67 0.00 -11.89
CA ASP A 60 1.90 -0.09 -11.11
C ASP A 60 1.63 -0.71 -9.73
N ALA A 61 0.59 -0.23 -9.03
CA ALA A 61 0.17 -0.79 -7.75
C ALA A 61 -0.20 -2.28 -7.87
N LYS A 62 -0.94 -2.64 -8.93
CA LYS A 62 -1.35 -4.03 -9.21
C LYS A 62 -0.17 -4.94 -9.54
N ASN A 63 0.78 -4.48 -10.35
CA ASN A 63 1.97 -5.24 -10.71
C ASN A 63 2.86 -5.47 -9.49
N TRP A 64 3.06 -4.42 -8.68
CA TRP A 64 3.78 -4.53 -7.42
C TRP A 64 3.10 -5.55 -6.48
N ALA A 65 1.79 -5.42 -6.25
CA ALA A 65 1.01 -6.34 -5.42
C ALA A 65 1.08 -7.79 -5.91
N ALA A 66 0.94 -7.99 -7.22
CA ALA A 66 1.04 -9.30 -7.85
C ALA A 66 2.42 -9.95 -7.62
N ASN A 67 3.49 -9.17 -7.62
CA ASN A 67 4.84 -9.67 -7.34
C ASN A 67 5.01 -10.01 -5.85
N GLN A 68 4.51 -9.18 -4.94
CA GLN A 68 4.57 -9.44 -3.50
C GLN A 68 3.83 -10.73 -3.09
N LEU A 69 2.66 -10.99 -3.69
CA LEU A 69 1.86 -12.18 -3.41
C LEU A 69 2.42 -13.47 -4.06
N GLY A 70 3.38 -13.35 -4.97
CA GLY A 70 4.02 -14.47 -5.65
C GLY A 70 3.15 -15.18 -6.69
N LEU A 71 3.64 -16.33 -7.18
CA LEU A 71 3.00 -17.09 -8.27
C LEU A 71 1.71 -17.80 -7.84
N GLY A 72 1.60 -18.20 -6.56
CA GLY A 72 0.46 -18.96 -6.03
C GLY A 72 -0.79 -18.15 -5.70
N LYS A 73 -0.83 -16.87 -6.10
CA LYS A 73 -1.98 -15.99 -5.85
C LYS A 73 -3.20 -16.38 -6.70
N THR A 74 -4.38 -16.33 -6.10
CA THR A 74 -5.66 -16.53 -6.75
C THR A 74 -6.45 -15.22 -6.81
N ARG A 75 -7.43 -15.13 -7.70
CA ARG A 75 -8.29 -13.94 -7.85
C ARG A 75 -9.40 -13.94 -6.80
N ILE A 76 -9.69 -12.78 -6.23
CA ILE A 76 -10.86 -12.50 -5.39
C ILE A 76 -11.95 -11.90 -6.28
N TYR A 77 -13.18 -12.41 -6.17
CA TYR A 77 -14.33 -11.90 -6.91
C TYR A 77 -15.39 -11.36 -5.95
N ASP A 78 -16.11 -10.32 -6.35
CA ASP A 78 -17.28 -9.84 -5.63
C ASP A 78 -18.52 -10.71 -5.94
N SER A 79 -19.66 -10.36 -5.33
CA SER A 79 -20.93 -11.06 -5.54
C SER A 79 -21.44 -11.03 -6.99
N ASN A 80 -20.97 -10.07 -7.79
CA ASN A 80 -21.33 -9.93 -9.20
C ASN A 80 -20.34 -10.66 -10.13
N GLY A 81 -19.37 -11.41 -9.56
CA GLY A 81 -18.32 -12.08 -10.33
C GLY A 81 -17.27 -11.13 -10.89
N LYS A 82 -17.23 -9.86 -10.44
CA LYS A 82 -16.19 -8.91 -10.84
C LYS A 82 -14.92 -9.23 -10.07
N TRP A 83 -13.81 -9.27 -10.79
CA TRP A 83 -12.50 -9.46 -10.19
C TRP A 83 -12.06 -8.21 -9.41
N ILE A 84 -11.93 -8.36 -8.09
CA ILE A 84 -11.66 -7.27 -7.14
C ILE A 84 -10.35 -7.42 -6.36
N GLY A 85 -9.57 -8.49 -6.57
CA GLY A 85 -8.36 -8.64 -5.77
C GLY A 85 -7.53 -9.88 -6.08
N TRP A 86 -6.44 -10.03 -5.35
CA TRP A 86 -5.67 -11.25 -5.24
C TRP A 86 -5.54 -11.68 -3.79
N GLN A 87 -5.44 -12.98 -3.55
CA GLN A 87 -5.05 -13.55 -2.27
C GLN A 87 -4.10 -14.74 -2.46
N ASN A 88 -3.27 -15.05 -1.48
CA ASN A 88 -2.46 -16.27 -1.47
C ASN A 88 -2.90 -17.23 -0.33
N LYS A 89 -2.28 -18.41 -0.27
CA LYS A 89 -2.59 -19.42 0.77
C LYS A 89 -2.18 -19.00 2.19
N ALA A 90 -1.27 -18.03 2.32
CA ALA A 90 -0.83 -17.51 3.62
C ALA A 90 -1.84 -16.50 4.21
N GLY A 91 -2.89 -16.13 3.47
CA GLY A 91 -3.87 -15.14 3.88
C GLY A 91 -3.48 -13.71 3.50
N ASP A 92 -2.37 -13.53 2.78
CA ASP A 92 -2.03 -12.23 2.21
C ASP A 92 -3.00 -11.90 1.09
N SER A 93 -3.37 -10.63 0.99
CA SER A 93 -4.33 -10.16 0.00
C SER A 93 -4.11 -8.71 -0.40
N VAL A 94 -4.51 -8.41 -1.63
CA VAL A 94 -4.69 -7.05 -2.13
C VAL A 94 -6.03 -6.97 -2.84
N TYR A 95 -6.86 -5.98 -2.52
CA TYR A 95 -8.16 -5.81 -3.15
C TYR A 95 -8.50 -4.35 -3.43
N TRP A 96 -9.41 -4.13 -4.38
CA TRP A 96 -9.81 -2.84 -4.91
C TRP A 96 -11.32 -2.79 -5.16
N GLY A 97 -11.83 -1.59 -5.43
CA GLY A 97 -13.24 -1.41 -5.77
C GLY A 97 -14.19 -1.59 -4.60
N HIS A 98 -13.73 -1.30 -3.38
CA HIS A 98 -14.49 -1.42 -2.13
C HIS A 98 -15.39 -0.20 -1.83
N GLY A 99 -15.61 0.69 -2.81
CA GLY A 99 -16.70 1.68 -2.81
C GLY A 99 -16.56 2.88 -1.86
N ASP A 100 -15.48 2.95 -1.07
CA ASP A 100 -15.27 3.97 -0.04
C ASP A 100 -14.51 5.21 -0.51
N TRP A 101 -14.10 5.28 -1.78
CA TRP A 101 -13.43 6.46 -2.31
C TRP A 101 -14.36 7.68 -2.25
N GLY A 102 -14.02 8.67 -1.43
CA GLY A 102 -14.85 9.83 -1.12
C GLY A 102 -16.00 9.59 -0.14
N GLN A 103 -16.18 8.36 0.37
CA GLN A 103 -17.21 8.01 1.36
C GLN A 103 -16.64 7.41 2.66
N GLY A 104 -15.36 7.07 2.68
CA GLY A 104 -14.65 6.56 3.86
C GLY A 104 -14.31 7.63 4.89
N VAL A 105 -13.44 7.27 5.84
CA VAL A 105 -12.97 8.16 6.90
C VAL A 105 -11.45 8.33 6.79
N GLY A 106 -10.95 9.55 6.97
CA GLY A 106 -9.51 9.85 6.88
C GLY A 106 -8.92 9.46 5.52
N LYS A 107 -7.74 8.84 5.54
CA LYS A 107 -7.01 8.47 4.32
C LYS A 107 -7.71 7.44 3.42
N SER A 108 -8.69 6.69 3.93
CA SER A 108 -9.48 5.76 3.11
C SER A 108 -10.42 6.47 2.13
N THR A 109 -10.54 7.81 2.21
CA THR A 109 -11.31 8.58 1.23
C THR A 109 -10.57 8.77 -0.11
N PHE A 110 -9.24 8.67 -0.13
CA PHE A 110 -8.44 8.86 -1.34
C PHE A 110 -8.43 7.59 -2.20
N PRO A 111 -8.31 7.66 -3.53
CA PRO A 111 -8.20 6.47 -4.38
C PRO A 111 -7.03 5.53 -4.01
N HIS A 112 -7.35 4.28 -3.68
CA HIS A 112 -6.38 3.29 -3.23
C HIS A 112 -6.80 1.84 -3.47
N LEU A 113 -5.87 0.91 -3.26
CA LEU A 113 -6.11 -0.52 -3.05
C LEU A 113 -5.81 -0.84 -1.59
N ASN A 114 -6.53 -1.80 -1.01
CA ASN A 114 -6.23 -2.32 0.32
C ASN A 114 -5.20 -3.44 0.21
N VAL A 115 -4.19 -3.40 1.08
CA VAL A 115 -3.14 -4.42 1.17
C VAL A 115 -3.09 -5.03 2.57
N ASN A 116 -2.88 -6.34 2.62
CA ASN A 116 -2.48 -7.10 3.80
C ASN A 116 -1.45 -8.13 3.35
N ILE A 117 -0.16 -7.87 3.56
CA ILE A 117 0.92 -8.76 3.11
C ILE A 117 1.93 -8.87 4.25
N ASN A 118 2.31 -10.10 4.61
CA ASN A 118 3.28 -10.38 5.68
C ASN A 118 2.88 -9.76 7.03
N GLY A 119 1.58 -9.64 7.29
CA GLY A 119 1.04 -9.01 8.51
C GLY A 119 1.06 -7.47 8.51
N GLU A 120 1.60 -6.84 7.46
CA GLU A 120 1.52 -5.39 7.23
C GLU A 120 0.22 -5.06 6.48
N LYS A 121 -0.55 -4.11 7.01
CA LYS A 121 -1.79 -3.64 6.40
C LYS A 121 -1.62 -2.24 5.82
N GLY A 122 -2.50 -1.80 4.94
CA GLY A 122 -2.54 -0.39 4.56
C GLY A 122 -3.09 -0.16 3.18
N HIS A 123 -2.61 0.90 2.53
CA HIS A 123 -3.17 1.38 1.28
C HIS A 123 -2.08 1.55 0.21
N LEU A 124 -2.41 1.13 -1.01
CA LEU A 124 -1.65 1.45 -2.22
C LEU A 124 -2.38 2.61 -2.92
N PHE A 125 -1.98 3.84 -2.61
CA PHE A 125 -2.57 5.06 -3.15
C PHE A 125 -2.25 5.26 -4.63
N LEU A 126 -3.20 5.86 -5.36
CA LEU A 126 -3.15 6.00 -6.82
C LEU A 126 -3.10 7.47 -7.22
N ARG A 127 -1.89 7.98 -7.49
CA ARG A 127 -1.64 9.40 -7.80
C ARG A 127 -2.52 9.91 -8.95
N ASP A 128 -2.55 9.19 -10.07
CA ASP A 128 -3.37 9.55 -11.23
C ASP A 128 -4.84 9.74 -10.86
N LYS A 129 -5.41 8.83 -10.06
CA LYS A 129 -6.81 8.89 -9.65
C LYS A 129 -7.08 9.96 -8.61
N ILE A 130 -6.15 10.16 -7.67
CA ILE A 130 -6.23 11.25 -6.68
C ILE A 130 -6.28 12.60 -7.40
N ILE A 131 -5.36 12.82 -8.36
CA ILE A 131 -5.31 14.05 -9.18
C ILE A 131 -6.59 14.20 -10.02
N ASN A 132 -7.01 13.14 -10.72
CA ASN A 132 -8.21 13.19 -11.59
C ASN A 132 -9.52 13.46 -10.82
N ARG A 133 -9.53 13.22 -9.50
CA ARG A 133 -10.66 13.56 -8.62
C ARG A 133 -10.53 14.93 -7.96
N GLY A 134 -9.47 15.68 -8.23
CA GLY A 134 -9.20 16.96 -7.60
C GLY A 134 -8.86 16.86 -6.11
N GLN A 135 -8.46 15.67 -5.63
CA GLN A 135 -8.20 15.42 -4.20
C GLN A 135 -6.71 15.54 -3.85
N TRP A 136 -5.87 16.03 -4.76
CA TRP A 136 -4.43 16.05 -4.56
C TRP A 136 -4.01 16.94 -3.40
N ASP A 137 -4.55 18.15 -3.31
CA ASP A 137 -4.15 19.12 -2.28
C ASP A 137 -4.56 18.64 -0.88
N ASP A 138 -5.71 17.98 -0.76
CA ASP A 138 -6.15 17.33 0.50
C ASP A 138 -5.28 16.12 0.85
N PHE A 139 -4.88 15.33 -0.16
CA PHE A 139 -3.99 14.20 0.01
C PHE A 139 -2.60 14.64 0.49
N GLU A 140 -2.00 15.65 -0.16
CA GLU A 140 -0.68 16.16 0.19
C GLU A 140 -0.66 16.68 1.63
N LYS A 141 -1.64 17.52 2.01
CA LYS A 141 -1.81 18.01 3.40
C LYS A 141 -2.03 16.91 4.43
N PHE A 142 -2.60 15.77 4.04
CA PHE A 142 -2.82 14.66 4.96
C PHE A 142 -1.50 13.96 5.36
N PHE A 143 -0.49 14.00 4.49
CA PHE A 143 0.79 13.29 4.66
C PHE A 143 2.01 14.22 4.86
N GLU A 144 1.77 15.52 5.03
CA GLU A 144 2.72 16.51 5.58
C GLU A 144 2.86 16.35 7.10
#